data_AF-A0A135VXI4-F1
#
_entry.id   AF-A0A135VXI4-F1
#
_cell.length_a   1.000
_cell.length_b   1.000
_cell.length_c   1.000
_cell.angle_alpha   90.00
_cell.angle_beta   90.00
_cell.angle_gamma   90.00
#
_symmetry.space_group_name_H-M   'P 1'
#
loop_
_entity.id
_entity.type
_entity.pdbx_description
1 polymer ?
#
loop_
_entity_poly.entity_id
_entity_poly.type
_entity_poly.pdbx_seq_one_letter_code
_entity_poly.pdbx_strand_id
1 'polypeptide(L)'
;MVYPTKQQAYIWLKRRQNVRPYKIANELNVSRPFVSKAQRIAEERIDKLLRHAASINRIKIRHINTRYGIAAGFCPAYGMETYILYSPKIGVQTWFNHEGECGTCDHINQCVDTLQQLAEEWEIPIPDDRPPTVLSTYLFDKITRRLKWIKEKE
;
A
#
# COMPACT_ATOMS: atom_id res chain seq x y z
N MET A 1 0.97 -6.18 -18.07
CA MET A 1 1.02 -5.14 -17.00
C MET A 1 2.47 -4.77 -16.75
N VAL A 2 2.79 -3.50 -16.48
CA VAL A 2 4.20 -3.08 -16.30
C VAL A 2 4.37 -2.46 -14.92
N TYR A 3 5.20 -3.09 -14.09
CA TYR A 3 5.59 -2.56 -12.79
C TYR A 3 6.47 -1.29 -12.94
N PRO A 4 6.47 -0.38 -11.96
CA PRO A 4 7.51 0.65 -11.87
C PRO A 4 8.90 0.02 -11.93
N THR A 5 9.85 0.65 -12.63
CA THR A 5 11.25 0.21 -12.56
C THR A 5 11.80 0.41 -11.14
N LYS A 6 12.93 -0.23 -10.79
CA LYS A 6 13.56 -0.04 -9.46
C LYS A 6 13.76 1.43 -9.11
N GLN A 7 14.24 2.24 -10.07
CA GLN A 7 14.43 3.68 -9.88
C GLN A 7 13.10 4.43 -9.72
N GLN A 8 12.07 4.09 -10.50
CA GLN A 8 10.74 4.69 -10.37
C GLN A 8 10.10 4.36 -9.02
N ALA A 9 10.18 3.10 -8.58
CA ALA A 9 9.65 2.64 -7.31
C ALA A 9 10.37 3.32 -6.14
N TYR A 10 11.70 3.46 -6.22
CA TYR A 10 12.50 4.18 -5.23
C TYR A 10 12.10 5.66 -5.14
N ILE A 11 12.03 6.36 -6.28
CA ILE A 11 11.60 7.76 -6.33
C ILE A 11 10.20 7.91 -5.74
N TRP A 12 9.27 7.04 -6.13
CA TRP A 12 7.90 7.06 -5.62
C TRP A 12 7.84 6.89 -4.10
N LEU A 13 8.57 5.91 -3.53
CA LEU A 13 8.60 5.67 -2.09
C LEU A 13 9.17 6.87 -1.32
N LYS A 14 10.27 7.45 -1.80
CA LYS A 14 10.85 8.67 -1.21
C LYS A 14 9.89 9.86 -1.26
N ARG A 15 9.15 10.02 -2.36
CA ARG A 15 8.14 11.09 -2.51
C ARG A 15 6.94 10.89 -1.60
N ARG A 16 6.50 9.65 -1.40
CA ARG A 16 5.48 9.26 -0.41
C ARG A 16 5.91 9.62 1.02
N GLN A 17 7.19 9.46 1.35
CA GLN A 17 7.83 9.86 2.61
C GLN A 17 8.17 11.36 2.68
N ASN A 18 7.58 12.20 1.81
CA ASN A 18 7.78 13.65 1.75
C ASN A 18 9.23 14.11 1.50
N VAL A 19 10.12 13.24 1.01
CA VAL A 19 11.47 13.66 0.61
C VAL A 19 11.37 14.63 -0.57
N ARG A 20 12.08 15.76 -0.46
CA ARG A 20 12.03 16.86 -1.44
C ARG A 20 12.68 16.40 -2.76
N PRO A 21 12.13 16.77 -3.95
CA PRO A 21 12.63 16.27 -5.23
C PRO A 21 14.10 16.57 -5.49
N TYR A 22 14.63 17.70 -4.99
CA TYR A 22 16.04 18.04 -5.15
C TYR A 22 16.98 17.09 -4.40
N LYS A 23 16.58 16.60 -3.20
CA LYS A 23 17.39 15.64 -2.45
C LYS A 23 17.50 14.33 -3.22
N ILE A 24 16.36 13.84 -3.72
CA ILE A 24 16.28 12.62 -4.55
C ILE A 24 17.10 12.79 -5.83
N ALA A 25 17.01 13.96 -6.48
CA ALA A 25 17.77 14.27 -7.68
C ALA A 25 19.28 14.22 -7.44
N ASN A 26 19.75 14.80 -6.32
CA ASN A 26 21.15 14.75 -5.92
C ASN A 26 21.61 13.33 -5.58
N GLU A 27 20.81 12.58 -4.80
CA GLU A 27 21.11 11.18 -4.42
C GLU A 27 21.25 10.27 -5.65
N LEU A 28 20.43 10.48 -6.68
CA LEU A 28 20.43 9.66 -7.89
C LEU A 28 21.30 10.22 -9.02
N ASN A 29 21.95 11.38 -8.82
CA ASN A 29 22.68 12.12 -9.85
C ASN A 29 21.85 12.35 -11.13
N VAL A 30 20.61 12.83 -10.98
CA VAL A 30 19.67 13.14 -12.06
C VAL A 30 19.09 14.55 -11.91
N SER A 31 18.37 15.02 -12.92
CA SER A 31 17.70 16.33 -12.86
C SER A 31 16.40 16.29 -12.05
N ARG A 32 15.98 17.42 -11.47
CA ARG A 32 14.67 17.54 -10.80
C ARG A 32 13.48 17.21 -11.73
N PRO A 33 13.45 17.66 -13.00
CA PRO A 33 12.41 17.27 -13.94
C PRO A 33 12.35 15.76 -14.19
N PHE A 34 13.50 15.08 -14.18
CA PHE A 34 13.54 13.62 -14.26
C PHE A 34 12.81 12.98 -13.08
N VAL A 35 13.06 13.44 -11.84
CA VAL A 35 12.38 12.93 -10.63
C VAL A 35 10.86 13.11 -10.74
N SER A 36 10.40 14.29 -11.14
CA SER A 36 8.97 14.56 -11.33
C SER A 36 8.34 13.67 -12.40
N LYS A 37 9.02 13.48 -13.54
CA LYS A 37 8.56 12.60 -14.62
C LYS A 37 8.51 11.13 -14.18
N ALA A 38 9.55 10.67 -13.49
CA ALA A 38 9.63 9.30 -12.98
C ALA A 38 8.55 9.01 -11.93
N GLN A 39 8.27 9.96 -11.03
CA GLN A 39 7.18 9.86 -10.06
C GLN A 39 5.83 9.71 -10.77
N ARG A 40 5.51 10.58 -11.73
CA ARG A 40 4.24 10.51 -12.48
C ARG A 40 4.07 9.16 -13.18
N ILE A 41 5.12 8.68 -13.86
CA ILE A 41 5.08 7.37 -14.54
C ILE A 41 4.89 6.24 -13.53
N ALA A 42 5.52 6.32 -12.35
CA ALA A 42 5.33 5.32 -11.29
C ALA A 42 3.87 5.30 -10.81
N GLU A 43 3.29 6.46 -10.51
CA GLU A 43 1.89 6.59 -10.06
C GLU A 43 0.90 6.06 -11.11
N GLU A 44 1.11 6.34 -12.40
CA GLU A 44 0.30 5.78 -13.50
C GLU A 44 0.39 4.26 -13.60
N ARG A 45 1.57 3.67 -13.37
CA ARG A 45 1.76 2.21 -13.37
C ARG A 45 1.09 1.59 -12.14
N ILE A 46 1.23 2.23 -10.99
CA ILE A 46 0.62 1.79 -9.73
C ILE A 46 -0.92 1.84 -9.83
N ASP A 47 -1.50 2.89 -10.43
CA ASP A 47 -2.96 2.95 -10.68
C ASP A 47 -3.43 1.71 -11.45
N LYS A 48 -2.75 1.38 -12.56
CA LYS A 48 -3.07 0.21 -13.39
C LYS A 48 -2.94 -1.09 -12.61
N LEU A 49 -1.89 -1.24 -11.79
CA LEU A 49 -1.68 -2.40 -10.94
C LEU A 49 -2.81 -2.58 -9.92
N LEU A 50 -3.17 -1.51 -9.19
CA LEU A 50 -4.23 -1.53 -8.18
C LEU A 50 -5.60 -1.87 -8.80
N ARG A 51 -5.93 -1.24 -9.93
CA ARG A 51 -7.19 -1.49 -10.64
C ARG A 51 -7.27 -2.91 -11.21
N HIS A 52 -6.17 -3.43 -11.71
CA HIS A 52 -6.12 -4.79 -12.20
C HIS A 52 -6.27 -5.83 -11.10
N ALA A 53 -5.56 -5.65 -9.97
CA ALA A 53 -5.72 -6.50 -8.80
C ALA A 53 -7.17 -6.46 -8.29
N ALA A 54 -7.81 -5.29 -8.29
CA ALA A 54 -9.21 -5.17 -7.95
C ALA A 54 -10.11 -5.96 -8.92
N SER A 55 -9.86 -5.82 -10.23
CA SER A 55 -10.63 -6.51 -11.26
C SER A 55 -10.54 -8.04 -11.14
N ILE A 56 -9.35 -8.58 -10.93
CA ILE A 56 -9.14 -10.04 -10.80
C ILE A 56 -9.83 -10.56 -9.53
N ASN A 57 -9.78 -9.82 -8.43
CA ASN A 57 -10.36 -10.22 -7.16
C ASN A 57 -11.84 -9.76 -7.00
N ARG A 58 -12.47 -9.26 -8.06
CA ARG A 58 -13.86 -8.76 -8.06
C ARG A 58 -14.15 -7.70 -6.99
N ILE A 59 -13.16 -6.87 -6.70
CA ILE A 59 -13.25 -5.79 -5.71
C ILE A 59 -13.81 -4.54 -6.39
N LYS A 60 -14.90 -4.01 -5.84
CA LYS A 60 -15.44 -2.71 -6.23
C LYS A 60 -14.67 -1.61 -5.50
N ILE A 61 -13.72 -0.97 -6.20
CA ILE A 61 -12.92 0.13 -5.65
C ILE A 61 -13.84 1.30 -5.25
N ARG A 62 -13.69 1.78 -4.02
CA ARG A 62 -14.35 3.00 -3.50
C ARG A 62 -13.37 4.16 -3.39
N HIS A 63 -12.13 3.86 -2.99
CA HIS A 63 -11.06 4.84 -2.85
C HIS A 63 -9.77 4.34 -3.49
N ILE A 64 -9.00 5.24 -4.09
CA ILE A 64 -7.68 4.96 -4.63
C ILE A 64 -6.78 6.17 -4.43
N ASN A 65 -5.55 5.92 -4.01
CA ASN A 65 -4.51 6.93 -3.87
C ASN A 65 -3.18 6.38 -4.36
N THR A 66 -2.83 6.74 -5.60
CA THR A 66 -1.62 6.27 -6.29
C THR A 66 -0.34 6.85 -5.72
N ARG A 67 -0.40 8.06 -5.15
CA ARG A 67 0.71 8.68 -4.41
C ARG A 67 1.12 7.85 -3.20
N TYR A 68 0.17 7.19 -2.56
CA TYR A 68 0.42 6.28 -1.43
C TYR A 68 0.35 4.79 -1.82
N GLY A 69 -0.03 4.47 -3.05
CA GLY A 69 -0.02 3.12 -3.60
C GLY A 69 -1.04 2.20 -2.95
N ILE A 70 -2.21 2.74 -2.62
CA ILE A 70 -3.28 1.99 -1.96
C ILE A 70 -4.64 2.23 -2.63
N ALA A 71 -5.46 1.19 -2.67
CA ALA A 71 -6.88 1.27 -2.95
C ALA A 71 -7.67 0.57 -1.83
N ALA A 72 -8.88 1.05 -1.56
CA ALA A 72 -9.85 0.40 -0.69
C ALA A 72 -11.15 0.18 -1.45
N GLY A 73 -11.80 -0.94 -1.19
CA GLY A 73 -13.04 -1.30 -1.85
C GLY A 73 -13.73 -2.44 -1.13
N PHE A 74 -14.80 -2.94 -1.75
CA PHE A 74 -15.61 -4.01 -1.20
C PHE A 74 -15.61 -5.21 -2.15
N CYS A 75 -15.36 -6.40 -1.64
CA CYS A 75 -15.49 -7.63 -2.41
C CYS A 75 -16.88 -8.25 -2.16
N PRO A 76 -17.81 -8.21 -3.14
CA PRO A 76 -19.15 -8.73 -2.94
C PRO A 76 -19.21 -10.25 -2.71
N ALA A 77 -18.26 -11.00 -3.25
CA ALA A 77 -18.21 -12.45 -3.10
C ALA A 77 -17.98 -12.90 -1.65
N TYR A 78 -17.24 -12.10 -0.88
CA TYR A 78 -16.92 -12.37 0.53
C TYR A 78 -17.64 -11.43 1.50
N GLY A 79 -18.41 -10.45 0.99
CA GLY A 79 -19.21 -9.55 1.82
C GLY A 79 -18.38 -8.61 2.71
N MET A 80 -17.17 -8.23 2.29
CA MET A 80 -16.20 -7.58 3.18
C MET A 80 -15.38 -6.46 2.53
N GLU A 81 -14.85 -5.56 3.37
CA GLU A 81 -13.87 -4.55 2.96
C GLU A 81 -12.55 -5.21 2.56
N THR A 82 -11.89 -4.64 1.56
CA THR A 82 -10.65 -5.16 1.00
C THR A 82 -9.73 -4.01 0.64
N TYR A 83 -8.47 -4.15 1.00
CA TYR A 83 -7.41 -3.20 0.69
C TYR A 83 -6.49 -3.79 -0.36
N ILE A 84 -5.97 -2.95 -1.25
CA ILE A 84 -4.97 -3.34 -2.25
C ILE A 84 -3.81 -2.38 -2.10
N LEU A 85 -2.60 -2.89 -1.92
CA LEU A 85 -1.42 -2.09 -1.70
C LEU A 85 -0.33 -2.45 -2.69
N TYR A 86 0.48 -1.47 -3.04
CA TYR A 86 1.73 -1.65 -3.75
C TYR A 86 2.91 -1.33 -2.82
N SER A 87 3.80 -2.30 -2.68
CA SER A 87 5.12 -2.14 -2.05
C SER A 87 6.21 -2.42 -3.08
N PRO A 88 7.28 -1.61 -3.14
CA PRO A 88 8.46 -1.91 -3.96
C PRO A 88 9.15 -3.22 -3.58
N LYS A 89 9.05 -3.66 -2.32
CA LYS A 89 9.70 -4.87 -1.81
C LYS A 89 8.80 -6.11 -1.98
N ILE A 90 7.51 -5.97 -1.73
CA ILE A 90 6.56 -7.11 -1.69
C ILE A 90 5.79 -7.25 -3.01
N GLY A 91 5.65 -6.18 -3.79
CA GLY A 91 4.78 -6.14 -4.97
C GLY A 91 3.36 -5.70 -4.63
N VAL A 92 2.38 -6.19 -5.40
CA VAL A 92 0.96 -5.89 -5.17
C VAL A 92 0.37 -6.92 -4.21
N GLN A 93 -0.23 -6.44 -3.11
CA GLN A 93 -0.88 -7.26 -2.10
C GLN A 93 -2.36 -6.91 -2.01
N THR A 94 -3.21 -7.92 -1.88
CA THR A 94 -4.66 -7.77 -1.66
C THR A 94 -4.96 -8.31 -0.26
N TRP A 95 -5.52 -7.48 0.60
CA TRP A 95 -5.83 -7.82 1.98
C TRP A 95 -7.33 -7.77 2.22
N PHE A 96 -7.91 -8.94 2.50
CA PHE A 96 -9.31 -9.08 2.87
C PHE A 96 -9.45 -8.86 4.37
N ASN A 97 -10.26 -7.90 4.78
CA ASN A 97 -10.47 -7.58 6.20
C ASN A 97 -11.41 -8.60 6.88
N HIS A 98 -10.96 -9.83 7.10
CA HIS A 98 -11.71 -10.87 7.81
C HIS A 98 -11.03 -11.23 9.13
N GLU A 99 -11.84 -11.74 10.05
CA GLU A 99 -11.31 -12.49 11.17
C GLU A 99 -10.75 -13.82 10.64
N GLY A 100 -9.47 -14.06 10.90
CA GLY A 100 -8.78 -15.28 10.50
C GLY A 100 -8.45 -16.12 11.73
N GLU A 101 -8.47 -17.44 11.58
CA GLU A 101 -7.97 -18.37 12.59
C GLU A 101 -6.43 -18.43 12.54
N CYS A 102 -5.76 -17.35 12.97
CA CYS A 102 -4.29 -17.26 12.87
C CYS A 102 -3.54 -18.31 13.72
N GLY A 103 -4.17 -18.89 14.74
CA GLY A 103 -3.55 -19.85 15.65
C GLY A 103 -3.15 -21.19 15.02
N THR A 104 -3.72 -21.54 13.86
CA THR A 104 -3.48 -22.79 13.14
C THR A 104 -2.95 -22.56 11.72
N CYS A 105 -2.55 -21.32 11.40
CA CYS A 105 -2.21 -20.92 10.05
C CYS A 105 -0.70 -21.08 9.76
N ASP A 106 -0.35 -21.96 8.82
CA ASP A 106 1.04 -22.18 8.38
C ASP A 106 1.68 -20.95 7.71
N HIS A 107 0.88 -19.96 7.33
CA HIS A 107 1.32 -18.74 6.65
C HIS A 107 1.42 -17.52 7.57
N ILE A 108 1.32 -17.70 8.90
CA ILE A 108 1.33 -16.60 9.86
C ILE A 108 2.56 -15.70 9.72
N ASN A 109 3.76 -16.28 9.57
CA ASN A 109 4.99 -15.51 9.44
C ASN A 109 4.99 -14.61 8.19
N GLN A 110 4.47 -15.11 7.07
CA GLN A 110 4.36 -14.30 5.84
C GLN A 110 3.42 -13.10 6.01
N CYS A 111 2.33 -13.29 6.77
CA CYS A 111 1.41 -12.21 7.11
C CYS A 111 2.09 -11.17 8.00
N VAL A 112 2.81 -11.62 9.04
CA VAL A 112 3.56 -10.73 9.96
C VAL A 112 4.60 -9.93 9.18
N ASP A 113 5.45 -10.59 8.39
CA ASP A 113 6.50 -9.95 7.60
C ASP A 113 5.92 -8.90 6.64
N THR A 114 4.80 -9.24 5.99
CA THR A 114 4.09 -8.32 5.10
C THR A 114 3.59 -7.09 5.85
N LEU A 115 2.95 -7.27 7.01
CA LEU A 115 2.41 -6.18 7.80
C LEU A 115 3.51 -5.30 8.40
N GLN A 116 4.59 -5.89 8.91
CA GLN A 116 5.76 -5.16 9.39
C GLN A 116 6.37 -4.32 8.26
N GLN A 117 6.56 -4.91 7.08
CA GLN A 117 7.11 -4.18 5.96
C GLN A 117 6.20 -3.02 5.52
N LEU A 118 4.88 -3.22 5.49
CA LEU A 118 3.94 -2.16 5.19
C LEU A 118 3.96 -1.07 6.27
N ALA A 119 3.99 -1.45 7.54
CA ALA A 119 4.08 -0.54 8.68
C ALA A 119 5.31 0.38 8.61
N GLU A 120 6.48 -0.19 8.30
CA GLU A 120 7.71 0.56 8.05
C GLU A 120 7.56 1.55 6.90
N GLU A 121 7.05 1.12 5.75
CA GLU A 121 6.87 1.99 4.58
C GLU A 121 5.86 3.12 4.83
N TRP A 122 4.84 2.86 5.64
CA TRP A 122 3.81 3.82 6.03
C TRP A 122 4.24 4.72 7.19
N GLU A 123 5.38 4.44 7.83
CA GLU A 123 5.84 5.11 9.04
C GLU A 123 4.79 5.04 10.17
N ILE A 124 4.13 3.88 10.30
CA ILE A 124 3.11 3.59 11.31
C ILE A 124 3.64 2.48 12.22
N PRO A 125 3.92 2.74 13.51
CA PRO A 125 4.33 1.69 14.42
C PRO A 125 3.17 0.73 14.66
N ILE A 126 3.45 -0.57 14.57
CA ILE A 126 2.51 -1.64 14.91
C ILE A 126 3.04 -2.41 16.13
N PRO A 127 2.18 -2.94 17.02
CA PRO A 127 2.62 -3.80 18.11
C PRO A 127 3.21 -5.12 17.58
N ASP A 128 4.30 -5.62 18.17
CA ASP A 128 4.98 -6.82 17.66
C ASP A 128 4.33 -8.15 18.13
N ASP A 129 3.41 -8.11 19.10
CA ASP A 129 2.95 -9.29 19.85
C ASP A 129 1.48 -9.67 19.61
N ARG A 130 0.89 -9.21 18.50
CA ARG A 130 -0.54 -9.49 18.20
C ARG A 130 -0.74 -10.32 16.93
N PRO A 131 -1.86 -11.06 16.84
CA PRO A 131 -2.20 -11.80 15.63
C PRO A 131 -2.33 -10.88 14.40
N PRO A 132 -1.96 -11.36 13.19
CA PRO A 132 -2.06 -10.58 11.95
C PRO A 132 -3.44 -9.95 11.68
N THR A 133 -4.54 -10.61 12.06
CA THR A 133 -5.90 -10.05 11.98
C THR A 133 -6.03 -8.74 12.78
N VAL A 134 -5.47 -8.69 13.99
CA VAL A 134 -5.50 -7.50 14.84
C VAL A 134 -4.57 -6.42 14.28
N LEU A 135 -3.37 -6.82 13.86
CA LEU A 135 -2.36 -5.91 13.32
C LEU A 135 -2.81 -5.23 12.03
N SER A 136 -3.38 -6.00 11.10
CA SER A 136 -3.90 -5.48 9.84
C SER A 136 -5.07 -4.51 10.06
N THR A 137 -6.01 -4.85 10.94
CA THR A 137 -7.12 -3.96 11.32
C THR A 137 -6.58 -2.63 11.85
N TYR A 138 -5.62 -2.67 12.77
CA TYR A 138 -4.98 -1.46 13.32
C TYR A 138 -4.27 -0.64 12.22
N LEU A 139 -3.45 -1.29 11.39
CA LEU A 139 -2.68 -0.63 10.34
C LEU A 139 -3.60 0.06 9.32
N PHE A 140 -4.65 -0.63 8.85
CA PHE A 140 -5.56 -0.07 7.85
C PHE A 140 -6.47 1.02 8.43
N ASP A 141 -6.90 0.95 9.69
CA ASP A 141 -7.57 2.08 10.35
C ASP A 141 -6.67 3.34 10.36
N LYS A 142 -5.40 3.20 10.77
CA LYS A 142 -4.45 4.32 10.76
C LYS A 142 -4.23 4.89 9.36
N ILE A 143 -4.07 4.03 8.35
CA ILE A 143 -3.89 4.44 6.96
C ILE A 143 -5.14 5.19 6.45
N THR A 144 -6.32 4.61 6.61
CA THR A 144 -7.57 5.19 6.09
C THR A 144 -7.90 6.52 6.75
N ARG A 145 -7.61 6.70 8.05
CA ARG A 145 -7.69 7.99 8.75
C ARG A 145 -6.70 9.01 8.21
N ARG A 146 -5.43 8.62 8.02
CA ARG A 146 -4.40 9.50 7.43
C ARG A 146 -4.80 9.99 6.03
N LEU A 147 -5.49 9.16 5.27
CA LEU A 147 -6.01 9.49 3.93
C LEU A 147 -7.39 10.14 3.94
N LYS A 148 -8.01 10.31 5.12
CA LYS A 148 -9.36 10.86 5.32
C LYS A 148 -10.46 10.12 4.54
N TRP A 149 -10.33 8.80 4.43
CA TRP A 149 -11.33 7.94 3.78
C TRP A 149 -12.48 7.55 4.72
N ILE A 150 -12.23 7.58 6.02
CA ILE A 150 -13.25 7.42 7.07
C ILE A 150 -13.48 8.81 7.66
N LYS A 151 -14.75 9.26 7.72
CA LYS A 151 -15.13 10.42 8.54
C LYS A 151 -15.10 9.96 10.00
N GLU A 152 -14.48 10.75 10.88
CA GLU A 152 -14.65 10.53 12.32
C GLU A 152 -16.15 10.50 12.62
N LYS A 153 -16.61 9.45 13.31
CA LYS A 153 -17.95 9.49 13.89
C LYS A 153 -17.87 10.56 14.98
N GLU A 154 -18.56 11.67 14.76
CA GLU A 154 -18.92 12.64 15.80
C GLU A 154 -19.66 11.93 16.94
#